data_AF-A0A023ER21-F1
#
_entry.id   AF-A0A023ER21-F1
#
_cell.length_a   1.000
_cell.length_b   1.000
_cell.length_c   1.000
_cell.angle_alpha   90.00
_cell.angle_beta   90.00
_cell.angle_gamma   90.00
#
_symmetry.space_group_name_H-M   'P 1'
#
loop_
_entity.id
_entity.type
_entity.pdbx_description
1 polymer ?
#
loop_
_entity_poly.entity_id
_entity_poly.type
_entity_poly.pdbx_seq_one_letter_code
_entity_poly.pdbx_strand_id
1 'polypeptide(L)'
;MAAVSFDEKVLAAKKIICDIEGTTSSISFVKDVLFPYALKHVEEYLKSHWSEDATKTVVAALREQADEDKKAEVEGVVTIPAEDSEDIIPDVVKNVEWQMSQDRKTGALKTLQGLVWAQGYKDGTIKGHVYEDVKKALEQWNESGRKVYIYSSGSVDAQKMLFEHSEQGDLVKYLAGYYDTKIGAKQEKNSYEALLKNIEATGEEALFLTDVVAEAKAAKEAGLNVVVLDRPGNAELSEEDRKEFTVISSFTDLPLESAKSAETENGAEKEEKATESTEKVAAETEKEAVETETAAAAETENGAEAENGASKRKIDETAQDDEAQVYPNKR
;
A
#
# COMPACT_ATOMS: atom_id res chain seq x y z
N MET A 1 19.44 -15.22 15.73
CA MET A 1 18.46 -15.92 14.88
C MET A 1 19.19 -16.60 13.75
N ALA A 2 18.72 -17.75 13.26
CA ALA A 2 19.22 -18.28 11.99
C ALA A 2 18.93 -17.27 10.88
N ALA A 3 19.84 -17.10 9.92
CA ALA A 3 19.59 -16.23 8.78
C ALA A 3 18.41 -16.79 7.98
N VAL A 4 17.39 -15.97 7.74
CA VAL A 4 16.27 -16.32 6.87
C VAL A 4 16.80 -16.32 5.43
N SER A 5 16.56 -17.41 4.70
CA SER A 5 16.92 -17.51 3.28
C SER A 5 15.76 -16.99 2.44
N PHE A 6 16.07 -16.20 1.42
CA PHE A 6 15.09 -15.66 0.48
C PHE A 6 15.29 -16.26 -0.92
N ASP A 7 14.20 -16.47 -1.64
CA ASP A 7 14.24 -16.80 -3.07
C ASP A 7 14.76 -15.58 -3.87
N GLU A 8 15.54 -15.82 -4.93
CA GLU A 8 16.02 -14.76 -5.82
C GLU A 8 14.88 -13.90 -6.38
N LYS A 9 13.71 -14.50 -6.65
CA LYS A 9 12.53 -13.76 -7.14
C LYS A 9 11.99 -12.77 -6.12
N VAL A 10 12.06 -13.10 -4.82
CA VAL A 10 11.68 -12.19 -3.73
C VAL A 10 12.61 -10.98 -3.72
N LEU A 11 13.92 -11.21 -3.83
CA LEU A 11 14.93 -10.14 -3.79
C LEU A 11 14.91 -9.27 -5.05
N ALA A 12 14.57 -9.85 -6.20
CA ALA A 12 14.47 -9.16 -7.48
C ALA A 12 13.16 -8.36 -7.66
N ALA A 13 12.20 -8.48 -6.73
CA ALA A 13 10.91 -7.79 -6.83
C ALA A 13 11.08 -6.27 -6.94
N LYS A 14 10.40 -5.66 -7.91
CA LYS A 14 10.44 -4.21 -8.21
C LYS A 14 9.26 -3.46 -7.62
N LYS A 15 8.16 -4.18 -7.36
CA LYS A 15 6.91 -3.64 -6.83
C LYS A 15 6.66 -4.31 -5.47
N ILE A 16 6.66 -3.51 -4.42
CA ILE A 16 6.41 -4.01 -3.07
C ILE A 16 5.00 -3.59 -2.68
N ILE A 17 4.17 -4.55 -2.30
CA ILE A 17 2.80 -4.33 -1.86
C ILE A 17 2.76 -4.66 -0.37
N CYS A 18 2.30 -3.73 0.45
CA CYS A 18 2.28 -3.89 1.89
C CYS A 18 0.85 -3.83 2.42
N ASP A 19 0.53 -4.73 3.32
CA ASP A 19 -0.58 -4.54 4.24
C ASP A 19 -0.25 -3.50 5.33
N ILE A 20 -1.27 -3.07 6.06
CA ILE A 20 -1.19 -2.11 7.16
C ILE A 20 -1.14 -2.80 8.52
N GLU A 21 -2.29 -3.29 8.98
CA GLU A 21 -2.46 -3.84 10.33
C GLU A 21 -1.60 -5.09 10.47
N GLY A 22 -0.90 -5.25 11.59
CA GLY A 22 0.01 -6.37 11.81
C GLY A 22 1.25 -6.43 10.91
N THR A 23 1.40 -5.50 9.96
CA THR A 23 2.48 -5.53 8.93
C THR A 23 3.37 -4.28 9.00
N THR A 24 2.83 -3.12 8.60
CA THR A 24 3.51 -1.82 8.72
C THR A 24 3.14 -1.08 10.00
N SER A 25 2.00 -1.42 10.57
CA SER A 25 1.39 -0.80 11.75
C SER A 25 0.99 -1.85 12.76
N SER A 26 0.89 -1.50 14.04
CA SER A 26 0.42 -2.45 15.06
C SER A 26 -1.06 -2.79 14.84
N ILE A 27 -1.41 -4.08 14.95
CA ILE A 27 -2.80 -4.53 14.95
C ILE A 27 -3.62 -3.89 16.09
N SER A 28 -2.94 -3.52 17.19
CA SER A 28 -3.59 -2.85 18.32
C SER A 28 -3.92 -1.38 18.04
N PHE A 29 -3.30 -0.73 17.06
CA PHE A 29 -3.50 0.71 16.84
C PHE A 29 -4.96 1.05 16.49
N VAL A 30 -5.59 0.25 15.63
CA VAL A 30 -6.99 0.48 15.25
C VAL A 30 -7.90 0.29 16.47
N LYS A 31 -7.73 -0.83 17.18
CA LYS A 31 -8.59 -1.22 18.30
C LYS A 31 -8.40 -0.34 19.54
N ASP A 32 -7.16 0.01 19.86
CA ASP A 32 -6.80 0.63 21.14
C ASP A 32 -6.61 2.14 21.02
N VAL A 33 -6.49 2.69 19.79
CA VAL A 33 -6.34 4.13 19.55
C VAL A 33 -7.49 4.66 18.70
N LEU A 34 -7.65 4.19 17.46
CA LEU A 34 -8.61 4.79 16.53
C LEU A 34 -10.07 4.62 16.98
N PHE A 35 -10.46 3.41 17.42
CA PHE A 35 -11.83 3.14 17.86
C PHE A 35 -12.19 3.92 19.14
N PRO A 36 -11.36 3.91 20.22
CA PRO A 36 -11.61 4.74 21.39
C PRO A 36 -11.64 6.24 21.08
N TYR A 37 -10.78 6.70 20.17
CA TYR A 37 -10.79 8.09 19.73
C TYR A 37 -12.12 8.45 19.08
N ALA A 38 -12.61 7.64 18.13
CA ALA A 38 -13.89 7.89 17.47
C ALA A 38 -15.04 8.00 18.48
N LEU A 39 -15.14 7.07 19.44
CA LEU A 39 -16.17 7.10 20.47
C LEU A 39 -16.10 8.35 21.35
N LYS A 40 -14.89 8.76 21.73
CA LYS A 40 -14.69 9.92 22.59
C LYS A 40 -15.02 11.24 21.90
N HIS A 41 -14.78 11.33 20.58
CA HIS A 41 -14.82 12.59 19.83
C HIS A 41 -16.01 12.73 18.87
N VAL A 42 -16.81 11.68 18.65
CA VAL A 42 -17.94 11.72 17.71
C VAL A 42 -18.97 12.80 18.06
N GLU A 43 -19.31 12.99 19.33
CA GLU A 43 -20.30 14.00 19.73
C GLU A 43 -19.80 15.43 19.44
N GLU A 44 -18.55 15.72 19.81
CA GLU A 44 -17.92 17.03 19.57
C GLU A 44 -17.76 17.31 18.08
N TYR A 45 -17.37 16.29 17.30
CA TYR A 45 -17.30 16.38 15.85
C TYR A 45 -18.66 16.73 15.24
N LEU A 46 -19.71 15.99 15.59
CA LEU A 46 -21.05 16.24 15.06
C LEU A 46 -21.54 17.66 15.38
N LYS A 47 -21.32 18.16 16.61
CA LYS A 47 -21.67 19.53 16.99
C LYS A 47 -20.90 20.59 16.19
N SER A 48 -19.62 20.35 15.95
CA SER A 48 -18.76 21.33 15.28
C SER A 48 -18.96 21.36 13.76
N HIS A 49 -19.37 20.23 13.17
CA HIS A 49 -19.45 20.03 11.73
C HIS A 49 -20.87 19.78 11.22
N TRP A 50 -21.91 19.98 12.03
CA TRP A 50 -23.31 19.65 11.68
C TRP A 50 -23.78 20.28 10.38
N SER A 51 -23.37 21.53 10.14
CA SER A 51 -23.79 22.29 8.96
C SER A 51 -23.10 21.84 7.66
N GLU A 52 -22.06 21.01 7.73
CA GLU A 52 -21.30 20.54 6.58
C GLU A 52 -22.02 19.44 5.81
N ASP A 53 -21.95 19.49 4.48
CA ASP A 53 -22.61 18.51 3.61
C ASP A 53 -22.14 17.08 3.90
N ALA A 54 -20.84 16.88 4.13
CA ALA A 54 -20.29 15.56 4.47
C ALA A 54 -20.90 14.98 5.75
N THR A 55 -21.09 15.81 6.78
CA THR A 55 -21.70 15.40 8.04
C THR A 55 -23.18 15.07 7.86
N LYS A 56 -23.92 15.90 7.11
CA LYS A 56 -25.34 15.64 6.81
C LYS A 56 -25.54 14.36 6.00
N THR A 57 -24.70 14.14 4.98
CA THR A 57 -24.73 12.92 4.17
C THR A 57 -24.49 11.69 5.02
N VAL A 58 -23.48 11.69 5.89
CA VAL A 58 -23.19 10.51 6.71
C VAL A 58 -24.25 10.27 7.79
N VAL A 59 -24.82 11.31 8.39
CA VAL A 59 -25.93 11.19 9.34
C VAL A 59 -27.18 10.61 8.65
N ALA A 60 -27.48 11.04 7.42
CA ALA A 60 -28.56 10.47 6.63
C ALA A 60 -28.31 8.98 6.33
N ALA A 61 -27.09 8.60 5.94
CA ALA A 61 -26.72 7.21 5.68
C ALA A 61 -26.78 6.35 6.95
N LEU A 62 -26.37 6.88 8.12
CA LEU A 62 -26.51 6.18 9.41
C LEU A 62 -27.97 5.95 9.77
N ARG A 63 -28.84 6.92 9.47
CA ARG A 63 -30.28 6.79 9.68
C ARG A 63 -30.89 5.71 8.80
N GLU A 64 -30.55 5.71 7.51
CA GLU A 64 -30.98 4.68 6.56
C GLU A 64 -30.54 3.28 7.03
N GLN A 65 -29.27 3.14 7.42
CA GLN A 65 -28.75 1.89 7.96
C GLN A 65 -29.52 1.44 9.21
N ALA A 66 -29.84 2.36 10.13
CA ALA A 66 -30.62 2.05 11.33
C ALA A 66 -32.06 1.63 11.01
N ASP A 67 -32.67 2.21 9.97
CA ASP A 67 -33.99 1.81 9.48
C ASP A 67 -33.97 0.42 8.84
N GLU A 68 -32.91 0.08 8.10
CA GLU A 68 -32.69 -1.28 7.60
C GLU A 68 -32.52 -2.29 8.73
N ASP A 69 -31.69 -1.97 9.73
CA ASP A 69 -31.46 -2.84 10.89
C ASP A 69 -32.76 -3.08 11.67
N LYS A 70 -33.60 -2.05 11.78
CA LYS A 70 -34.92 -2.16 12.39
C LYS A 70 -35.85 -3.07 11.57
N LYS A 71 -35.87 -2.92 10.24
CA LYS A 71 -36.66 -3.80 9.34
C LYS A 71 -36.19 -5.24 9.39
N ALA A 72 -34.89 -5.46 9.55
CA ALA A 72 -34.27 -6.77 9.71
C ALA A 72 -34.40 -7.34 11.13
N GLU A 73 -35.09 -6.64 12.04
CA GLU A 73 -35.29 -7.03 13.44
C GLU A 73 -33.98 -7.34 14.19
N VAL A 74 -32.92 -6.57 13.90
CA VAL A 74 -31.63 -6.72 14.59
C VAL A 74 -31.80 -6.40 16.07
N GLU A 75 -31.39 -7.35 16.92
CA GLU A 75 -31.53 -7.23 18.38
C GLU A 75 -30.80 -5.98 18.92
N GLY A 76 -31.50 -5.20 19.74
CA GLY A 76 -30.93 -4.01 20.38
C GLY A 76 -30.70 -2.81 19.48
N VAL A 77 -31.22 -2.81 18.24
CA VAL A 77 -31.08 -1.70 17.29
C VAL A 77 -31.42 -0.34 17.92
N VAL A 78 -30.54 0.63 17.70
CA VAL A 78 -30.74 2.03 18.10
C VAL A 78 -31.13 2.84 16.86
N THR A 79 -32.36 3.38 16.84
CA THR A 79 -32.87 4.18 15.73
C THR A 79 -32.40 5.63 15.81
N ILE A 80 -32.29 6.30 14.67
CA ILE A 80 -32.00 7.74 14.58
C ILE A 80 -33.28 8.48 14.13
N PRO A 81 -33.73 9.54 14.83
CA PRO A 81 -34.92 10.29 14.43
C PRO A 81 -34.78 10.91 13.02
N ALA A 82 -35.91 11.04 12.31
CA ALA A 82 -35.97 11.59 10.95
C ALA A 82 -35.76 13.12 10.86
N GLU A 83 -35.64 13.79 12.01
CA GLU A 83 -35.40 15.23 12.08
C GLU A 83 -33.97 15.59 11.66
N ASP A 84 -33.82 16.69 10.93
CA ASP A 84 -32.52 17.26 10.53
C ASP A 84 -32.20 18.47 11.43
N SER A 85 -31.93 18.18 12.71
CA SER A 85 -31.61 19.16 13.76
C SER A 85 -30.43 18.66 14.59
N GLU A 86 -29.61 19.57 15.12
CA GLU A 86 -28.55 19.24 16.08
C GLU A 86 -29.09 18.52 17.33
N ASP A 87 -30.39 18.67 17.62
CA ASP A 87 -31.06 18.00 18.74
C ASP A 87 -31.01 16.47 18.64
N ILE A 88 -30.80 15.90 17.44
CA ILE A 88 -30.68 14.44 17.25
C ILE A 88 -29.26 13.90 17.45
N ILE A 89 -28.26 14.76 17.67
CA ILE A 89 -26.86 14.34 17.89
C ILE A 89 -26.74 13.26 18.97
N PRO A 90 -27.39 13.35 20.15
CA PRO A 90 -27.34 12.31 21.16
C PRO A 90 -27.83 10.94 20.67
N ASP A 91 -28.80 10.90 19.76
CA ASP A 91 -29.31 9.65 19.19
C ASP A 91 -28.37 9.07 18.14
N VAL A 92 -27.73 9.92 17.33
CA VAL A 92 -26.66 9.51 16.42
C VAL A 92 -25.49 8.91 17.20
N VAL A 93 -25.06 9.55 18.29
CA VAL A 93 -23.97 9.05 19.15
C VAL A 93 -24.32 7.69 19.74
N LYS A 94 -25.52 7.50 20.30
CA LYS A 94 -25.97 6.19 20.82
C LYS A 94 -26.01 5.12 19.73
N ASN A 95 -26.42 5.48 18.51
CA ASN A 95 -26.39 4.55 17.39
C ASN A 95 -24.96 4.12 17.05
N VAL A 96 -24.02 5.07 16.99
CA VAL A 96 -22.60 4.78 16.75
C VAL A 96 -22.01 3.89 17.86
N GLU A 97 -22.25 4.23 19.13
CA GLU A 97 -21.82 3.43 20.28
C GLU A 97 -22.37 2.00 20.22
N TRP A 98 -23.66 1.86 19.90
CA TRP A 98 -24.28 0.55 19.74
C TRP A 98 -23.63 -0.24 18.59
N GLN A 99 -23.50 0.35 17.40
CA GLN A 99 -22.88 -0.32 16.26
C GLN A 99 -21.45 -0.79 16.60
N MET A 100 -20.65 0.06 17.24
CA MET A 100 -19.28 -0.28 17.65
C MET A 100 -19.24 -1.35 18.75
N SER A 101 -20.19 -1.34 19.70
CA SER A 101 -20.29 -2.37 20.74
C SER A 101 -20.58 -3.76 20.18
N GLN A 102 -21.19 -3.83 18.99
CA GLN A 102 -21.54 -5.05 18.30
C GLN A 102 -20.51 -5.45 17.21
N ASP A 103 -19.34 -4.79 17.17
CA ASP A 103 -18.31 -4.94 16.11
C ASP A 103 -18.88 -4.83 14.68
N ARG A 104 -19.90 -3.96 14.50
CA ARG A 104 -20.49 -3.74 13.18
C ARG A 104 -19.58 -2.87 12.33
N LYS A 105 -19.52 -3.19 11.04
CA LYS A 105 -18.59 -2.57 10.08
C LYS A 105 -19.34 -2.00 8.87
N THR A 106 -20.48 -1.35 9.12
CA THR A 106 -21.34 -0.75 8.10
C THR A 106 -20.60 0.38 7.37
N GLY A 107 -20.98 0.63 6.11
CA GLY A 107 -20.37 1.70 5.31
C GLY A 107 -20.54 3.07 5.96
N ALA A 108 -21.76 3.39 6.43
CA ALA A 108 -22.08 4.65 7.08
C ALA A 108 -21.26 4.89 8.36
N LEU A 109 -21.08 3.86 9.20
CA LEU A 109 -20.24 3.95 10.40
C LEU A 109 -18.78 4.25 10.04
N LYS A 110 -18.21 3.51 9.08
CA LYS A 110 -16.83 3.71 8.64
C LYS A 110 -16.60 5.11 8.08
N THR A 111 -17.57 5.65 7.35
CA THR A 111 -17.49 7.03 6.83
C THR A 111 -17.42 8.05 7.96
N LEU A 112 -18.29 7.94 8.98
CA LEU A 112 -18.27 8.87 10.11
C LEU A 112 -16.97 8.74 10.92
N GLN A 113 -16.53 7.52 11.18
CA GLN A 113 -15.25 7.25 11.84
C GLN A 113 -14.09 7.89 11.08
N GLY A 114 -14.05 7.75 9.75
CA GLY A 114 -13.05 8.37 8.89
C GLY A 114 -13.02 9.90 9.00
N LEU A 115 -14.18 10.54 9.07
CA LEU A 115 -14.30 11.99 9.26
C LEU A 115 -13.76 12.43 10.63
N VAL A 116 -14.13 11.72 11.70
CA VAL A 116 -13.64 12.01 13.07
C VAL A 116 -12.13 11.81 13.17
N TRP A 117 -11.59 10.74 12.58
CA TRP A 117 -10.14 10.50 12.54
C TRP A 117 -9.41 11.55 11.72
N ALA A 118 -9.99 12.00 10.61
CA ALA A 118 -9.37 13.04 9.78
C ALA A 118 -9.12 14.32 10.56
N GLN A 119 -10.04 14.71 11.45
CA GLN A 119 -9.83 15.83 12.36
C GLN A 119 -8.66 15.56 13.31
N GLY A 120 -8.65 14.39 13.96
CA GLY A 120 -7.59 14.03 14.91
C GLY A 120 -6.19 13.91 14.30
N TYR A 121 -6.09 13.46 13.04
CA TYR A 121 -4.82 13.47 12.32
C TYR A 121 -4.37 14.89 11.97
N LYS A 122 -5.30 15.75 11.51
CA LYS A 122 -5.00 17.14 11.11
C LYS A 122 -4.55 18.00 12.29
N ASP A 123 -5.17 17.85 13.45
CA ASP A 123 -4.79 18.59 14.66
C ASP A 123 -3.65 17.92 15.46
N GLY A 124 -3.25 16.71 15.06
CA GLY A 124 -2.12 15.98 15.62
C GLY A 124 -2.43 15.29 16.96
N THR A 125 -3.69 15.21 17.38
CA THR A 125 -4.11 14.40 18.53
C THR A 125 -4.01 12.90 18.25
N ILE A 126 -4.12 12.50 16.98
CA ILE A 126 -3.79 11.17 16.49
C ILE A 126 -2.50 11.26 15.66
N LYS A 127 -1.57 10.35 15.91
CA LYS A 127 -0.47 10.06 15.00
C LYS A 127 -0.58 8.62 14.52
N GLY A 128 -0.33 8.41 13.23
CA GLY A 128 -0.40 7.09 12.63
C GLY A 128 0.75 6.24 13.15
N HIS A 129 0.43 5.12 13.79
CA HIS A 129 1.48 4.20 14.23
C HIS A 129 2.09 3.50 13.02
N VAL A 130 3.35 3.75 12.72
CA VAL A 130 4.14 3.01 11.73
C VAL A 130 5.45 2.59 12.39
N TYR A 131 5.83 1.32 12.27
CA TYR A 131 7.06 0.82 12.88
C TYR A 131 8.30 1.53 12.32
N GLU A 132 9.32 1.74 13.17
CA GLU A 132 10.55 2.44 12.77
C GLU A 132 11.29 1.73 11.61
N ASP A 133 11.29 0.39 11.60
CA ASP A 133 11.91 -0.40 10.54
C ASP A 133 11.21 -0.24 9.18
N VAL A 134 9.91 0.07 9.18
CA VAL A 134 9.14 0.30 7.97
C VAL A 134 9.64 1.56 7.29
N LYS A 135 9.81 2.68 8.02
CA LYS A 135 10.35 3.91 7.43
C LYS A 135 11.72 3.67 6.79
N LYS A 136 12.63 3.00 7.51
CA LYS A 136 13.98 2.70 7.01
C LYS A 136 13.93 1.88 5.72
N ALA A 137 13.06 0.88 5.67
CA ALA A 137 12.87 0.05 4.49
C ALA A 137 12.24 0.82 3.33
N LEU A 138 11.22 1.64 3.57
CA LEU A 138 10.59 2.47 2.53
C LEU A 138 11.59 3.44 1.89
N GLU A 139 12.45 4.06 2.69
CA GLU A 139 13.56 4.92 2.24
C GLU A 139 14.51 4.14 1.32
N GLN A 140 15.04 3.01 1.81
CA GLN A 140 15.96 2.17 1.05
C GLN A 140 15.34 1.64 -0.25
N TRP A 141 14.09 1.18 -0.21
CA TRP A 141 13.41 0.63 -1.38
C TRP A 141 13.16 1.71 -2.43
N ASN A 142 12.79 2.93 -2.04
CA ASN A 142 12.69 4.05 -2.98
C ASN A 142 14.04 4.41 -3.61
N GLU A 143 15.11 4.51 -2.81
CA GLU A 143 16.46 4.80 -3.31
C GLU A 143 16.96 3.75 -4.30
N SER A 144 16.53 2.49 -4.10
CA SER A 144 16.81 1.38 -5.00
C SER A 144 15.98 1.37 -6.31
N GLY A 145 15.03 2.30 -6.46
CA GLY A 145 14.14 2.40 -7.61
C GLY A 145 12.91 1.51 -7.55
N ARG A 146 12.61 0.89 -6.41
CA ARG A 146 11.40 0.09 -6.20
C ARG A 146 10.20 0.98 -5.91
N LYS A 147 9.02 0.54 -6.32
CA LYS A 147 7.75 1.22 -6.04
C LYS A 147 7.01 0.48 -4.95
N VAL A 148 6.56 1.21 -3.93
CA VAL A 148 5.81 0.64 -2.81
C VAL A 148 4.33 1.01 -2.91
N TYR A 149 3.44 0.05 -2.72
CA TYR A 149 2.00 0.20 -2.77
C TYR A 149 1.41 -0.31 -1.47
N ILE A 150 0.28 0.26 -1.05
CA ILE A 150 -0.47 -0.21 0.12
C ILE A 150 -1.73 -0.94 -0.36
N TYR A 151 -2.05 -2.07 0.26
CA TYR A 151 -3.32 -2.76 0.06
C TYR A 151 -3.92 -3.14 1.41
N SER A 152 -5.01 -2.48 1.81
CA SER A 152 -5.63 -2.64 3.13
C SER A 152 -7.15 -2.58 3.07
N SER A 153 -7.83 -3.03 4.13
CA SER A 153 -9.29 -2.97 4.21
C SER A 153 -9.83 -1.55 4.52
N GLY A 154 -8.99 -0.68 5.08
CA GLY A 154 -9.31 0.73 5.28
C GLY A 154 -9.41 1.48 3.96
N SER A 155 -10.27 2.51 3.90
CA SER A 155 -10.41 3.34 2.69
C SER A 155 -9.09 4.00 2.30
N VAL A 156 -8.87 4.24 1.00
CA VAL A 156 -7.66 4.93 0.51
C VAL A 156 -7.35 6.23 1.27
N ASP A 157 -8.37 7.01 1.64
CA ASP A 157 -8.17 8.25 2.39
C ASP A 157 -7.66 7.99 3.82
N ALA A 158 -8.17 6.96 4.50
CA ALA A 158 -7.67 6.54 5.81
C ALA A 158 -6.22 6.05 5.73
N GLN A 159 -5.88 5.31 4.68
CA GLN A 159 -4.51 4.87 4.44
C GLN A 159 -3.56 6.07 4.25
N LYS A 160 -3.93 7.03 3.41
CA LYS A 160 -3.13 8.26 3.21
C LYS A 160 -2.91 9.01 4.52
N MET A 161 -3.96 9.25 5.29
CA MET A 161 -3.87 9.97 6.57
C MET A 161 -2.95 9.25 7.57
N LEU A 162 -3.01 7.93 7.64
CA LEU A 162 -2.14 7.13 8.51
C LEU A 162 -0.64 7.38 8.20
N PHE A 163 -0.27 7.34 6.92
CA PHE A 163 1.12 7.52 6.50
C PHE A 163 1.58 8.99 6.45
N GLU A 164 0.68 9.93 6.16
CA GLU A 164 0.96 11.37 6.13
C GLU A 164 1.23 11.91 7.54
N HIS A 165 0.43 11.48 8.51
CA HIS A 165 0.49 11.93 9.90
C HIS A 165 1.15 10.89 10.82
N SER A 166 2.10 10.12 10.30
CA SER A 166 2.70 9.02 11.06
C SER A 166 3.64 9.52 12.18
N GLU A 167 3.86 8.68 13.19
CA GLU A 167 4.87 8.90 14.23
C GLU A 167 6.29 9.03 13.66
N GLN A 168 6.51 8.51 12.45
CA GLN A 168 7.79 8.54 11.75
C GLN A 168 7.95 9.76 10.81
N GLY A 169 6.96 10.67 10.82
CA GLY A 169 6.82 11.82 9.91
C GLY A 169 5.96 11.50 8.69
N ASP A 170 5.94 12.39 7.71
CA ASP A 170 5.21 12.16 6.46
C ASP A 170 5.94 11.11 5.59
N LEU A 171 5.28 9.96 5.39
CA LEU A 171 5.76 8.82 4.61
C LEU A 171 5.09 8.71 3.23
N VAL A 172 4.10 9.56 2.90
CA VAL A 172 3.34 9.48 1.63
C VAL A 172 4.26 9.57 0.43
N LYS A 173 5.33 10.37 0.52
CA LYS A 173 6.35 10.52 -0.52
C LYS A 173 7.05 9.21 -0.94
N TYR A 174 7.01 8.16 -0.13
CA TYR A 174 7.59 6.85 -0.46
C TYR A 174 6.58 5.89 -1.10
N LEU A 175 5.29 6.25 -1.13
CA LEU A 175 4.21 5.38 -1.57
C LEU A 175 3.75 5.77 -2.98
N ALA A 176 3.80 4.80 -3.90
CA ALA A 176 3.43 4.95 -5.30
C ALA A 176 1.92 4.78 -5.55
N GLY A 177 1.19 4.20 -4.61
CA GLY A 177 -0.27 4.02 -4.73
C GLY A 177 -0.89 3.29 -3.54
N TYR A 178 -2.22 3.32 -3.51
CA TYR A 178 -3.05 2.77 -2.44
C TYR A 178 -4.21 1.99 -3.05
N TYR A 179 -4.56 0.88 -2.43
CA TYR A 179 -5.66 0.01 -2.82
C TYR A 179 -6.47 -0.33 -1.58
N ASP A 180 -7.79 -0.23 -1.70
CA ASP A 180 -8.74 -0.69 -0.69
C ASP A 180 -9.64 -1.80 -1.25
N THR A 181 -10.65 -2.21 -0.50
CA THR A 181 -11.56 -3.30 -0.92
C THR A 181 -12.37 -3.00 -2.17
N LYS A 182 -12.32 -1.78 -2.73
CA LYS A 182 -12.94 -1.49 -4.03
C LYS A 182 -12.30 -2.28 -5.18
N ILE A 183 -11.04 -2.71 -5.03
CA ILE A 183 -10.41 -3.60 -6.02
C ILE A 183 -10.82 -5.07 -5.86
N GLY A 184 -11.43 -5.43 -4.72
CA GLY A 184 -11.82 -6.78 -4.33
C GLY A 184 -11.44 -7.13 -2.89
N ALA A 185 -11.85 -8.29 -2.40
CA ALA A 185 -11.52 -8.74 -1.05
C ALA A 185 -10.06 -9.24 -0.96
N LYS A 186 -9.39 -9.00 0.17
CA LYS A 186 -7.95 -9.35 0.36
C LYS A 186 -7.67 -10.85 0.40
N GLN A 187 -8.68 -11.69 0.56
CA GLN A 187 -8.55 -13.15 0.57
C GLN A 187 -8.90 -13.78 -0.79
N GLU A 188 -9.14 -12.96 -1.80
CA GLU A 188 -9.51 -13.43 -3.14
C GLU A 188 -8.36 -13.21 -4.11
N LYS A 189 -7.99 -14.28 -4.83
CA LYS A 189 -6.98 -14.27 -5.88
C LYS A 189 -7.20 -13.15 -6.91
N ASN A 190 -8.45 -12.98 -7.36
CA ASN A 190 -8.81 -12.03 -8.41
C ASN A 190 -8.48 -10.57 -8.04
N SER A 191 -8.51 -10.23 -6.74
CA SER A 191 -8.15 -8.90 -6.26
C SER A 191 -6.68 -8.58 -6.53
N TYR A 192 -5.79 -9.57 -6.35
CA TYR A 192 -4.37 -9.43 -6.63
C TYR A 192 -4.07 -9.40 -8.12
N GLU A 193 -4.79 -10.18 -8.93
CA GLU A 193 -4.69 -10.11 -10.41
C GLU A 193 -5.09 -8.72 -10.93
N ALA A 194 -6.18 -8.14 -10.39
CA ALA A 194 -6.61 -6.78 -10.70
C ALA A 194 -5.58 -5.74 -10.24
N LEU A 195 -5.01 -5.90 -9.04
CA LEU A 195 -3.97 -5.02 -8.52
C LEU A 195 -2.72 -5.04 -9.40
N LEU A 196 -2.20 -6.23 -9.74
CA LEU A 196 -1.05 -6.42 -10.63
C LEU A 196 -1.26 -5.74 -11.99
N LYS A 197 -2.47 -5.87 -12.56
CA LYS A 197 -2.83 -5.17 -13.79
C LYS A 197 -2.78 -3.65 -13.63
N ASN A 198 -3.30 -3.11 -12.52
CA ASN A 198 -3.32 -1.67 -12.27
C ASN A 198 -1.92 -1.08 -12.05
N ILE A 199 -1.00 -1.84 -11.45
CA ILE A 199 0.39 -1.39 -11.22
C ILE A 199 1.35 -1.76 -12.36
N GLU A 200 0.82 -2.34 -13.45
CA GLU A 200 1.56 -2.81 -14.62
C GLU A 200 2.73 -3.73 -14.24
N ALA A 201 2.43 -4.79 -13.49
CA ALA A 201 3.43 -5.74 -13.01
C ALA A 201 3.00 -7.18 -13.24
N THR A 202 3.97 -8.06 -13.42
CA THR A 202 3.77 -9.51 -13.31
C THR A 202 3.87 -9.95 -11.85
N GLY A 203 3.32 -11.13 -11.53
CA GLY A 203 3.43 -11.69 -10.17
C GLY A 203 4.88 -11.88 -9.71
N GLU A 204 5.79 -12.28 -10.62
CA GLU A 204 7.22 -12.47 -10.30
C GLU A 204 7.95 -11.15 -10.00
N GLU A 205 7.46 -10.02 -10.52
CA GLU A 205 8.02 -8.69 -10.25
C GLU A 205 7.46 -8.04 -8.98
N ALA A 206 6.45 -8.67 -8.37
CA ALA A 206 5.75 -8.16 -7.20
C ALA A 206 6.04 -9.01 -5.96
N LEU A 207 6.19 -8.33 -4.83
CA LEU A 207 6.27 -8.95 -3.50
C LEU A 207 5.15 -8.40 -2.63
N PHE A 208 4.35 -9.27 -2.05
CA PHE A 208 3.34 -8.92 -1.07
C PHE A 208 3.82 -9.23 0.36
N LEU A 209 3.67 -8.26 1.24
CA LEU A 209 3.98 -8.33 2.67
C LEU A 209 2.66 -8.22 3.46
N THR A 210 2.36 -9.25 4.25
CA THR A 210 1.14 -9.32 5.08
C THR A 210 1.41 -10.18 6.32
N ASP A 211 0.70 -9.97 7.42
CA ASP A 211 0.67 -10.90 8.56
C ASP A 211 -0.40 -12.00 8.40
N VAL A 212 -1.36 -11.80 7.51
CA VAL A 212 -2.52 -12.68 7.38
C VAL A 212 -2.24 -13.80 6.37
N VAL A 213 -2.13 -15.02 6.88
CA VAL A 213 -1.87 -16.23 6.06
C VAL A 213 -2.89 -16.44 4.94
N ALA A 214 -4.17 -16.13 5.17
CA ALA A 214 -5.20 -16.29 4.14
C ALA A 214 -4.98 -15.32 2.96
N GLU A 215 -4.54 -14.10 3.24
CA GLU A 215 -4.17 -13.13 2.20
C GLU A 215 -2.88 -13.57 1.48
N ALA A 216 -1.90 -14.08 2.23
CA ALA A 216 -0.67 -14.63 1.68
C ALA A 216 -0.93 -15.77 0.69
N LYS A 217 -1.86 -16.68 1.02
CA LYS A 217 -2.28 -17.78 0.13
C LYS A 217 -2.94 -17.24 -1.14
N ALA A 218 -3.87 -16.30 -1.02
CA ALA A 218 -4.53 -15.69 -2.17
C ALA A 218 -3.57 -14.94 -3.11
N ALA A 219 -2.61 -14.20 -2.57
CA ALA A 219 -1.58 -13.51 -3.35
C ALA A 219 -0.65 -14.50 -4.06
N LYS A 220 -0.23 -15.56 -3.37
CA LYS A 220 0.60 -16.64 -3.94
C LYS A 220 -0.13 -17.38 -5.07
N GLU A 221 -1.43 -17.64 -4.92
CA GLU A 221 -2.28 -18.21 -5.98
C GLU A 221 -2.36 -17.30 -7.22
N ALA A 222 -2.32 -15.98 -7.03
CA ALA A 222 -2.25 -14.99 -8.11
C ALA A 222 -0.83 -14.86 -8.72
N GLY A 223 0.14 -15.61 -8.21
CA GLY A 223 1.52 -15.68 -8.71
C GLY A 223 2.48 -14.65 -8.11
N LEU A 224 2.08 -13.93 -7.06
CA LEU A 224 2.96 -12.99 -6.37
C LEU A 224 4.00 -13.73 -5.52
N ASN A 225 5.17 -13.12 -5.35
CA ASN A 225 6.04 -13.47 -4.24
C ASN A 225 5.39 -13.00 -2.93
N VAL A 226 5.56 -13.75 -1.84
CA VAL A 226 4.94 -13.43 -0.55
C VAL A 226 5.89 -13.67 0.60
N VAL A 227 5.91 -12.72 1.54
CA VAL A 227 6.59 -12.85 2.83
C VAL A 227 5.59 -12.49 3.94
N VAL A 228 5.55 -13.33 4.97
CA VAL A 228 4.64 -13.16 6.11
C VAL A 228 5.32 -12.42 7.25
N LEU A 229 4.62 -11.47 7.87
CA LEU A 229 5.11 -10.67 8.98
C LEU A 229 4.63 -11.22 10.33
N ASP A 230 5.58 -11.51 11.21
CA ASP A 230 5.36 -11.92 12.60
C ASP A 230 5.68 -10.73 13.52
N ARG A 231 4.69 -9.85 13.71
CA ARG A 231 4.80 -8.66 14.57
C ARG A 231 4.20 -8.92 15.97
N PRO A 232 4.62 -8.16 16.99
CA PRO A 232 4.02 -8.24 18.31
C PRO A 232 2.49 -8.02 18.25
N GLY A 233 1.75 -8.98 18.81
CA GLY A 233 0.28 -8.94 18.86
C GLY A 233 -0.43 -9.63 17.70
N ASN A 234 0.29 -10.06 16.66
CA ASN A 234 -0.28 -10.84 15.56
C ASN A 234 -0.73 -12.22 16.05
N ALA A 235 -1.62 -12.85 15.28
CA ALA A 235 -2.00 -14.23 15.52
C ALA A 235 -0.78 -15.17 15.39
N GLU A 236 -0.71 -16.20 16.24
CA GLU A 236 0.38 -17.17 16.17
C GLU A 236 0.32 -17.95 14.84
N LEU A 237 1.44 -17.97 14.13
CA LEU A 237 1.59 -18.77 12.91
C LEU A 237 1.79 -20.25 13.25
N SER A 238 1.06 -21.11 12.56
CA SER A 238 1.21 -22.57 12.69
C SER A 238 2.57 -23.05 12.16
N GLU A 239 3.00 -24.25 12.59
CA GLU A 239 4.21 -24.85 12.03
C GLU A 239 4.11 -25.12 10.52
N GLU A 240 2.91 -25.36 10.01
CA GLU A 240 2.67 -25.56 8.58
C GLU A 240 2.85 -24.26 7.81
N ASP A 241 2.29 -23.15 8.30
CA ASP A 241 2.44 -21.85 7.66
C ASP A 241 3.90 -21.35 7.69
N ARG A 242 4.63 -21.62 8.77
CA ARG A 242 6.07 -21.33 8.88
C ARG A 242 6.95 -22.19 7.95
N LYS A 243 6.45 -23.33 7.49
CA LYS A 243 7.11 -24.16 6.46
C LYS A 243 6.75 -23.70 5.05
N GLU A 244 5.54 -23.18 4.87
CA GLU A 244 5.03 -22.76 3.57
C GLU A 244 5.54 -21.36 3.16
N PHE A 245 5.62 -20.43 4.10
CA PHE A 245 5.97 -19.03 3.83
C PHE A 245 7.29 -18.65 4.48
N THR A 246 8.00 -17.74 3.83
CA THR A 246 9.10 -17.02 4.46
C THR A 246 8.50 -16.07 5.49
N VAL A 247 9.00 -16.13 6.73
CA VAL A 247 8.49 -15.32 7.84
C VAL A 247 9.61 -14.41 8.35
N ILE A 248 9.30 -13.11 8.50
CA ILE A 248 10.21 -12.12 9.07
C ILE A 248 9.49 -11.30 10.15
N SER A 249 10.25 -10.62 11.02
CA SER A 249 9.69 -9.79 12.10
C SER A 249 9.92 -8.29 11.91
N SER A 250 10.79 -7.93 10.96
CA SER A 250 11.15 -6.56 10.61
C SER A 250 11.33 -6.43 9.11
N PHE A 251 10.93 -5.30 8.52
CA PHE A 251 11.19 -5.03 7.11
C PHE A 251 12.69 -4.94 6.81
N THR A 252 13.52 -4.60 7.80
CA THR A 252 14.99 -4.61 7.65
C THR A 252 15.60 -6.00 7.52
N ASP A 253 14.84 -7.05 7.82
CA ASP A 253 15.28 -8.44 7.63
C ASP A 253 15.20 -8.85 6.14
N LEU A 254 14.61 -8.02 5.29
CA LEU A 254 14.44 -8.25 3.86
C LEU A 254 15.51 -7.47 3.06
N PRO A 255 16.60 -8.12 2.60
CA PRO A 255 17.70 -7.46 1.92
C PRO A 255 17.38 -7.20 0.44
N LEU A 256 16.44 -6.29 0.17
CA LEU A 256 16.15 -5.85 -1.20
C LEU A 256 17.27 -4.93 -1.69
N GLU A 257 18.38 -5.51 -2.16
CA GLU A 257 19.53 -4.77 -2.68
C GLU A 257 19.19 -3.96 -3.94
N SER A 258 19.96 -2.93 -4.23
CA SER A 258 19.71 -2.07 -5.39
C SER A 258 19.78 -2.86 -6.70
N ALA A 259 18.82 -2.66 -7.61
CA ALA A 259 18.90 -3.24 -8.96
C ALA A 259 20.14 -2.76 -9.76
N LYS A 260 20.88 -1.77 -9.25
CA LYS A 260 22.10 -1.22 -9.87
C LYS A 260 23.35 -2.06 -9.63
N SER A 261 23.42 -2.90 -8.58
CA SER A 261 24.62 -3.72 -8.33
C SER A 261 24.76 -4.88 -9.33
N ALA A 262 23.64 -5.45 -9.79
CA ALA A 262 23.65 -6.58 -10.75
C ALA A 262 24.19 -6.21 -12.14
N GLU A 263 24.05 -4.95 -12.58
CA GLU A 263 24.66 -4.48 -13.84
C GLU A 263 26.14 -4.14 -13.68
N THR A 264 26.58 -3.79 -12.47
CA THR A 264 27.97 -3.39 -12.21
C THR A 264 28.89 -4.60 -12.05
N GLU A 265 28.41 -5.70 -11.46
CA GLU A 265 29.19 -6.95 -11.37
C GLU A 265 29.34 -7.65 -12.73
N ASN A 266 28.28 -7.65 -13.56
CA ASN A 266 28.33 -8.21 -14.92
C ASN A 266 29.11 -7.33 -15.92
N GLY A 267 29.25 -6.03 -15.62
CA GLY A 267 30.10 -5.09 -16.34
C GLY A 267 31.58 -5.25 -15.99
N ALA A 268 31.89 -5.43 -14.70
CA ALA A 268 33.25 -5.62 -14.21
C ALA A 268 33.85 -6.97 -14.66
N GLU A 269 33.08 -8.06 -14.65
CA GLU A 269 33.55 -9.36 -15.18
C GLU A 269 33.77 -9.35 -16.71
N LYS A 270 33.03 -8.50 -17.44
CA LYS A 270 33.25 -8.30 -18.89
C LYS A 270 34.44 -7.40 -19.20
N GLU A 271 34.70 -6.38 -18.37
CA GLU A 271 35.89 -5.54 -18.51
C GLU A 271 37.17 -6.30 -18.14
N GLU A 272 37.18 -7.11 -17.07
CA GLU A 272 38.37 -7.93 -16.72
C GLU A 272 38.71 -8.97 -17.80
N LYS A 273 37.72 -9.62 -18.40
CA LYS A 273 37.94 -10.55 -19.53
C LYS A 273 38.36 -9.84 -20.82
N ALA A 274 37.94 -8.59 -21.04
CA ALA A 274 38.34 -7.80 -22.19
C ALA A 274 39.77 -7.26 -22.04
N THR A 275 40.21 -6.93 -20.83
CA THR A 275 41.61 -6.52 -20.56
C THR A 275 42.59 -7.69 -20.64
N GLU A 276 42.21 -8.89 -20.19
CA GLU A 276 43.10 -10.06 -20.26
C GLU A 276 43.25 -10.62 -21.70
N SER A 277 42.25 -10.37 -22.57
CA SER A 277 42.31 -10.73 -24.00
C SER A 277 42.99 -9.69 -24.88
N THR A 278 43.08 -8.43 -24.45
CA THR A 278 43.80 -7.36 -25.19
C THR A 278 45.30 -7.32 -24.84
N GLU A 279 45.70 -7.64 -23.61
CA GLU A 279 47.14 -7.78 -23.27
C GLU A 279 47.81 -8.99 -23.94
N LYS A 280 47.05 -10.03 -24.28
CA LYS A 280 47.58 -11.22 -24.98
C LYS A 280 47.77 -11.02 -26.48
N VAL A 281 47.08 -10.06 -27.10
CA VAL A 281 47.19 -9.76 -28.53
C VAL A 281 48.24 -8.66 -28.81
N ALA A 282 48.46 -7.75 -27.86
CA ALA A 282 49.45 -6.67 -27.97
C ALA A 282 50.92 -7.15 -27.88
N ALA A 283 51.19 -8.37 -27.40
CA ALA A 283 52.55 -8.91 -27.27
C ALA A 283 53.10 -9.61 -28.53
N GLU A 284 52.30 -9.82 -29.57
CA GLU A 284 52.72 -10.56 -30.78
C GLU A 284 52.75 -9.74 -32.08
N THR A 285 52.51 -8.42 -32.06
CA THR A 285 52.47 -7.59 -33.29
C THR A 285 53.34 -6.33 -33.30
N GLU A 286 54.47 -6.33 -32.60
CA GLU A 286 55.54 -5.33 -32.81
C GLU A 286 56.80 -5.94 -33.47
N LYS A 287 56.62 -6.48 -34.68
CA LYS A 287 57.69 -6.61 -35.68
C LYS A 287 57.08 -6.62 -37.08
N GLU A 288 56.80 -5.45 -37.65
CA GLU A 288 57.05 -5.11 -39.06
C GLU A 288 56.48 -3.74 -39.44
N ALA A 289 57.30 -2.97 -40.19
CA ALA A 289 56.95 -1.87 -41.12
C ALA A 289 56.27 -0.61 -40.52
N VAL A 290 56.88 0.57 -40.40
CA VAL A 290 57.63 1.42 -41.35
C VAL A 290 56.87 1.72 -42.66
N GLU A 291 56.69 3.03 -42.89
CA GLU A 291 56.52 3.78 -44.15
C GLU A 291 55.17 4.43 -44.54
N THR A 292 55.25 5.76 -44.73
CA THR A 292 54.50 6.68 -45.61
C THR A 292 53.05 7.06 -45.23
N GLU A 293 52.75 8.29 -44.84
CA GLU A 293 52.68 9.60 -45.54
C GLU A 293 51.33 9.93 -46.23
N THR A 294 50.74 11.03 -45.73
CA THR A 294 49.99 12.11 -46.43
C THR A 294 48.49 12.02 -46.78
N ALA A 295 47.77 13.07 -46.28
CA ALA A 295 46.75 13.92 -46.94
C ALA A 295 45.39 13.28 -47.34
N ALA A 296 44.23 13.95 -47.35
CA ALA A 296 43.72 15.29 -47.04
C ALA A 296 42.17 15.16 -46.98
N ALA A 297 41.48 15.82 -46.04
CA ALA A 297 40.63 17.01 -46.22
C ALA A 297 39.43 16.92 -47.20
N ALA A 298 38.22 17.15 -46.66
CA ALA A 298 37.10 17.98 -47.17
C ALA A 298 35.86 17.67 -46.29
N GLU A 299 35.31 18.60 -45.49
CA GLU A 299 34.35 19.67 -45.88
C GLU A 299 33.13 19.10 -46.64
N THR A 300 31.86 19.34 -46.31
CA THR A 300 31.19 20.53 -45.75
C THR A 300 29.73 20.18 -45.36
N GLU A 301 29.17 21.06 -44.51
CA GLU A 301 27.77 21.49 -44.25
C GLU A 301 26.64 20.97 -45.20
N ASN A 302 25.34 20.91 -44.86
CA ASN A 302 24.50 21.94 -44.24
C ASN A 302 23.02 21.47 -44.10
N GLY A 303 22.20 22.18 -43.30
CA GLY A 303 20.74 22.34 -43.46
C GLY A 303 19.84 21.35 -42.69
N ALA A 304 19.16 21.76 -41.60
CA ALA A 304 17.81 22.37 -41.56
C ALA A 304 16.70 21.38 -41.99
N GLU A 305 15.54 21.20 -41.33
CA GLU A 305 14.65 22.12 -40.64
C GLU A 305 13.59 21.31 -39.83
N ALA A 306 12.77 22.02 -39.05
CA ALA A 306 11.81 21.53 -38.05
C ALA A 306 10.53 20.87 -38.61
N GLU A 307 9.81 20.10 -37.78
CA GLU A 307 8.37 20.29 -37.61
C GLU A 307 7.78 19.61 -36.35
N ASN A 308 6.64 20.14 -35.95
CA ASN A 308 6.00 20.11 -34.64
C ASN A 308 4.75 19.20 -34.68
N GLY A 309 4.36 18.57 -33.57
CA GLY A 309 3.17 17.69 -33.56
C GLY A 309 2.70 17.26 -32.17
N ALA A 310 1.91 18.11 -31.52
CA ALA A 310 1.21 17.82 -30.27
C ALA A 310 -0.03 16.93 -30.49
N SER A 311 -0.32 16.01 -29.57
CA SER A 311 -1.58 15.26 -29.53
C SER A 311 -2.14 15.20 -28.11
N LYS A 312 -3.35 15.76 -27.94
CA LYS A 312 -4.19 15.72 -26.73
C LYS A 312 -4.96 14.40 -26.71
N ARG A 313 -5.12 13.78 -25.52
CA ARG A 313 -6.14 12.75 -25.29
C ARG A 313 -7.01 13.08 -24.08
N LYS A 314 -8.31 12.84 -24.29
CA LYS A 314 -9.45 13.08 -23.41
C LYS A 314 -9.53 12.03 -22.29
N ILE A 315 -10.08 12.49 -21.17
CA ILE A 315 -10.52 11.75 -19.99
C ILE A 315 -11.96 11.28 -20.27
N ASP A 316 -12.30 10.06 -19.84
CA ASP A 316 -13.70 9.63 -19.69
C ASP A 316 -13.84 8.88 -18.36
N GLU A 317 -14.76 9.35 -17.54
CA GLU A 317 -15.13 8.85 -16.21
C GLU A 317 -16.34 7.92 -16.33
N THR A 318 -16.31 6.77 -15.66
CA THR A 318 -17.53 6.03 -15.31
C THR A 318 -17.36 5.43 -13.91
N ALA A 319 -18.19 5.88 -12.98
CA ALA A 319 -18.40 5.31 -11.66
C ALA A 319 -19.58 4.33 -11.69
N GLN A 320 -19.44 3.18 -11.04
CA GLN A 320 -20.54 2.30 -10.65
C GLN A 320 -20.32 1.86 -9.21
N ASP A 321 -21.36 2.07 -8.40
CA ASP A 321 -21.52 1.62 -7.02
C ASP A 321 -21.68 0.10 -6.95
N ASP A 322 -21.17 -0.54 -5.90
CA ASP A 322 -21.58 -1.90 -5.56
C ASP A 322 -21.54 -2.19 -4.05
N GLU A 323 -22.53 -3.00 -3.66
CA GLU A 323 -23.03 -3.34 -2.32
C GLU A 323 -22.05 -4.13 -1.45
N ALA A 324 -22.00 -3.81 -0.15
CA ALA A 324 -21.20 -4.54 0.83
C ALA A 324 -21.96 -5.75 1.39
N GLN A 325 -21.53 -6.96 1.05
CA GLN A 325 -21.97 -8.20 1.70
C GLN A 325 -21.20 -8.47 2.99
N VAL A 326 -21.95 -8.77 4.06
CA VAL A 326 -21.47 -9.10 5.40
C VAL A 326 -21.08 -10.59 5.48
N TYR A 327 -19.82 -10.90 5.78
CA TYR A 327 -19.37 -12.25 6.11
C TYR A 327 -19.20 -12.45 7.63
N PRO A 328 -19.55 -13.62 8.18
CA PRO A 328 -19.53 -13.87 9.62
C PRO A 328 -18.13 -14.26 10.11
N ASN A 329 -17.63 -13.54 11.13
CA ASN A 329 -16.44 -13.92 11.88
C ASN A 329 -16.75 -15.16 12.75
N LYS A 330 -16.09 -16.29 12.47
CA LYS A 330 -16.00 -17.41 13.41
C LYS A 330 -14.73 -17.24 14.24
N ARG A 331 -14.93 -17.42 15.55
CA ARG A 331 -13.97 -17.36 16.65
C ARG A 331 -12.75 -18.26 16.44
#